data_AF-A0A1G2VZQ8-F1
#
_entry.id   AF-A0A1G2VZQ8-F1
#
_cell.length_a   1.000
_cell.length_b   1.000
_cell.length_c   1.000
_cell.angle_alpha   90.00
_cell.angle_beta   90.00
_cell.angle_gamma   90.00
#
_symmetry.space_group_name_H-M   'P 1'
#
loop_
_entity.id
_entity.type
_entity.pdbx_description
1 polymer ?
#
loop_
_entity_poly.entity_id
_entity_poly.type
_entity_poly.pdbx_seq_one_letter_code
_entity_poly.pdbx_strand_id
1 'polypeptide(L)'
;MRHASPTTLDALEPLLAELRTLPELVERSRGVFYRKGRAFLHFHEDPKGLFADVRDATGADFERIDVTDEPGRRRLVESAKARL
;
A
#
# COMPACT_ATOMS: atom_id res chain seq x y z
N MET A 1 6.34 -9.32 -10.88
CA MET A 1 6.00 -7.92 -10.53
C MET A 1 7.22 -7.27 -9.91
N ARG A 2 7.46 -6.00 -10.24
CA ARG A 2 8.53 -5.20 -9.65
C ARG A 2 7.92 -4.28 -8.62
N HIS A 3 8.64 -3.99 -7.54
CA HIS A 3 8.25 -2.91 -6.64
C HIS A 3 8.09 -1.60 -7.43
N ALA A 4 7.14 -0.77 -7.03
CA ALA A 4 6.90 0.53 -7.65
C ALA A 4 8.20 1.35 -7.69
N SER A 5 8.51 1.91 -8.86
CA SER A 5 9.66 2.78 -9.04
C SER A 5 9.48 4.11 -8.29
N PRO A 6 10.56 4.88 -8.06
CA PRO A 6 10.45 6.21 -7.44
C PRO A 6 9.47 7.14 -8.18
N THR A 7 9.50 7.14 -9.51
CA THR A 7 8.58 7.96 -10.33
C THR A 7 7.12 7.54 -10.16
N THR A 8 6.86 6.24 -10.06
CA THR A 8 5.51 5.74 -9.76
C THR A 8 5.08 6.15 -8.34
N LEU A 9 5.98 6.06 -7.37
CA LEU A 9 5.71 6.50 -6.01
C LEU A 9 5.47 8.02 -5.91
N ASP A 10 6.07 8.83 -6.80
CA ASP A 10 5.73 10.27 -6.93
C ASP A 10 4.27 10.48 -7.34
N ALA A 11 3.78 9.69 -8.30
CA ALA A 11 2.37 9.76 -8.72
C ALA A 11 1.39 9.26 -7.64
N LEU A 12 1.87 8.43 -6.71
CA LEU A 12 1.11 7.93 -5.57
C LEU A 12 1.27 8.80 -4.31
N GLU A 13 2.01 9.90 -4.36
CA GLU A 13 2.33 10.71 -3.17
C GLU A 13 1.09 11.13 -2.35
N PRO A 14 -0.05 11.55 -2.94
CA PRO A 14 -1.26 11.84 -2.16
C PRO A 14 -1.78 10.63 -1.38
N LEU A 15 -1.74 9.43 -1.97
CA LEU A 15 -2.11 8.18 -1.31
C LEU A 15 -1.11 7.80 -0.21
N LEU A 16 0.19 7.95 -0.47
CA LEU A 16 1.23 7.71 0.53
C LEU A 16 1.08 8.65 1.73
N ALA A 17 0.77 9.92 1.48
CA ALA A 17 0.51 10.90 2.53
C ALA A 17 -0.68 10.48 3.41
N GLU A 18 -1.77 10.00 2.83
CA GLU A 18 -2.91 9.49 3.58
C GLU A 18 -2.55 8.24 4.42
N LEU A 19 -1.84 7.28 3.85
CA LEU A 19 -1.40 6.08 4.57
C LEU A 19 -0.47 6.40 5.75
N ARG A 20 0.37 7.44 5.63
CA ARG A 20 1.23 7.92 6.73
C ARG A 20 0.45 8.50 7.91
N THR A 21 -0.82 8.89 7.71
CA THR A 21 -1.69 9.35 8.81
C THR A 21 -2.27 8.20 9.63
N LEU A 22 -2.20 6.97 9.13
CA LEU A 22 -2.78 5.81 9.80
C LEU A 22 -1.93 5.40 11.00
N PRO A 23 -2.54 5.18 12.19
CA PRO A 23 -1.82 4.77 13.38
C PRO A 23 -1.20 3.38 13.19
N GLU A 24 -0.17 3.06 13.98
CA GLU A 24 0.57 1.78 13.94
C GLU A 24 1.34 1.46 12.65
N LEU A 25 1.13 2.21 11.56
CA LEU A 25 1.93 2.07 10.36
C LEU A 25 3.23 2.86 10.46
N VAL A 26 4.32 2.20 10.11
CA VAL A 26 5.66 2.78 10.03
C VAL A 26 6.16 2.59 8.60
N GLU A 27 6.34 3.68 7.87
CA GLU A 27 6.99 3.64 6.57
C GLU A 27 8.49 3.42 6.76
N ARG A 28 9.00 2.24 6.39
CA ARG A 28 10.43 1.88 6.55
C ARG A 28 11.28 2.33 5.37
N SER A 29 10.69 2.32 4.19
CA SER A 29 11.18 2.95 2.97
C SER A 29 9.99 3.48 2.20
N ARG A 30 10.19 4.42 1.28
CA ARG A 30 9.08 5.03 0.55
C ARG A 30 8.18 3.97 -0.08
N GLY A 31 6.89 4.00 0.23
CA GLY A 31 5.92 3.02 -0.27
C GLY A 31 5.98 1.63 0.38
N VAL A 32 6.71 1.45 1.49
CA VAL A 32 6.76 0.18 2.23
C VAL A 32 6.44 0.43 3.70
N PHE A 33 5.26 0.00 4.10
CA PHE A 33 4.72 0.19 5.44
C PHE A 33 4.77 -1.10 6.24
N TYR A 34 5.18 -0.96 7.49
CA TYR A 34 5.25 -2.03 8.47
C TYR A 34 4.24 -1.78 9.58
N ARG A 35 3.73 -2.86 10.16
CA ARG A 35 2.91 -2.84 11.36
C ARG A 35 3.48 -3.82 12.37
N LYS A 36 3.73 -3.37 13.60
CA LYS A 36 4.28 -4.22 14.70
C LYS A 36 5.52 -5.05 14.27
N GLY A 37 6.41 -4.43 13.48
CA GLY A 37 7.64 -5.07 13.00
C GLY A 37 7.50 -6.02 11.80
N ARG A 38 6.29 -6.20 11.25
CA ARG A 38 6.06 -7.04 10.06
C ARG A 38 5.68 -6.19 8.85
N ALA A 39 6.10 -6.61 7.65
CA ALA A 39 5.67 -5.98 6.41
C ALA A 39 4.15 -6.04 6.30
N PHE A 40 3.52 -4.88 6.08
CA PHE A 40 2.07 -4.72 6.09
C PHE A 40 1.54 -4.27 4.74
N LEU A 41 2.16 -3.29 4.09
CA LEU A 41 1.69 -2.75 2.82
C LEU A 41 2.88 -2.35 1.94
N HIS A 42 2.85 -2.73 0.67
CA HIS A 42 3.86 -2.30 -0.30
C HIS A 42 3.27 -2.21 -1.72
N PHE A 43 3.93 -1.45 -2.59
CA PHE A 43 3.46 -1.18 -3.95
C PHE A 43 4.28 -1.88 -5.02
N HIS A 44 3.60 -2.31 -6.08
CA HIS A 44 4.17 -2.91 -7.28
C HIS A 44 3.68 -2.17 -8.53
N GLU A 45 4.49 -2.20 -9.57
CA GLU A 45 4.13 -1.75 -10.92
C GLU A 45 4.37 -2.88 -11.92
N ASP A 46 3.47 -3.00 -12.91
CA ASP A 46 3.66 -3.83 -14.08
C ASP A 46 2.84 -3.27 -15.28
N PRO A 47 2.94 -3.85 -16.50
CA PRO A 47 2.22 -3.33 -17.66
C PRO A 47 0.68 -3.25 -17.54
N LYS A 48 0.09 -3.94 -16.56
CA LYS A 48 -1.36 -3.90 -16.31
C LYS A 48 -1.77 -2.75 -15.39
N GLY A 49 -0.83 -2.13 -14.68
CA GLY A 49 -1.12 -1.00 -13.81
C GLY A 49 -0.29 -0.98 -12.53
N LEU A 50 -0.84 -0.30 -11.52
CA LEU A 50 -0.26 -0.11 -10.21
C LEU A 50 -1.04 -0.92 -9.18
N PHE A 51 -0.33 -1.65 -8.34
CA PHE A 51 -0.93 -2.54 -7.35
C PHE A 51 -0.36 -2.28 -5.96
N ALA A 52 -1.18 -2.43 -4.94
CA ALA A 52 -0.78 -2.45 -3.55
C ALA A 52 -1.08 -3.83 -2.96
N ASP A 53 -0.07 -4.43 -2.35
CA ASP A 53 -0.21 -5.65 -1.57
C ASP A 53 -0.29 -5.26 -0.10
N VAL A 54 -1.49 -5.39 0.49
CA VAL A 54 -1.77 -5.11 1.90
C VAL A 54 -2.04 -6.41 2.63
N ARG A 55 -1.56 -6.55 3.87
CA ARG A 55 -1.81 -7.75 4.67
C ARG A 55 -3.31 -8.01 4.77
N ASP A 56 -3.67 -9.27 4.64
CA ASP A 56 -5.05 -9.73 4.75
C ASP A 56 -5.53 -9.69 6.22
N ALA A 57 -6.82 -9.97 6.44
CA ALA A 57 -7.41 -9.91 7.78
C ALA A 57 -6.80 -10.95 8.76
N THR A 58 -6.23 -12.04 8.23
CA THR A 58 -5.56 -13.06 9.06
C THR A 58 -4.10 -12.69 9.39
N GLY A 59 -3.50 -11.78 8.61
CA GLY A 59 -2.09 -11.43 8.68
C GLY A 59 -1.15 -12.52 8.14
N ALA A 60 -1.70 -13.53 7.46
CA ALA A 60 -0.95 -14.65 6.88
C ALA A 60 -0.51 -14.36 5.44
N ASP A 61 -1.37 -13.70 4.65
CA ASP A 61 -1.18 -13.44 3.23
C ASP A 61 -1.34 -11.96 2.87
N PHE A 62 -1.23 -11.64 1.59
CA PHE A 62 -1.47 -10.29 1.06
C PHE A 62 -2.70 -10.30 0.16
N GLU A 63 -3.60 -9.35 0.39
CA GLU A 63 -4.60 -8.98 -0.59
C GLU A 63 -3.99 -7.97 -1.55
N ARG A 64 -4.08 -8.26 -2.84
CA ARG A 64 -3.68 -7.32 -3.89
C ARG A 64 -4.85 -6.44 -4.29
N ILE A 65 -4.64 -5.13 -4.26
CA ILE A 65 -5.60 -4.11 -4.66
C ILE A 65 -4.99 -3.32 -5.83
N ASP A 66 -5.74 -3.20 -6.93
CA ASP A 66 -5.40 -2.27 -8.01
C ASP A 66 -5.57 -0.83 -7.50
N VAL A 67 -4.53 -0.02 -7.65
CA VAL A 67 -4.47 1.38 -7.21
C VAL A 67 -4.12 2.34 -8.35
N THR A 68 -4.22 1.86 -9.59
CA THR A 68 -4.04 2.67 -10.80
C THR A 68 -4.92 3.92 -10.72
N ASP A 69 -6.19 3.71 -10.37
CA ASP A 69 -7.21 4.77 -10.29
C ASP A 69 -7.72 5.01 -8.86
N GLU A 70 -8.33 6.18 -8.68
CA GLU A 70 -8.82 6.69 -7.39
C GLU A 70 -9.74 5.74 -6.60
N PRO A 71 -10.70 5.00 -7.21
CA PRO A 71 -11.52 4.05 -6.46
C PRO A 71 -10.69 2.96 -5.77
N GLY A 72 -9.64 2.50 -6.44
CA GLY A 72 -8.70 1.51 -5.93
C GLY A 72 -7.88 2.05 -4.76
N ARG A 73 -7.41 3.29 -4.87
CA ARG A 73 -6.68 4.00 -3.82
C ARG A 73 -7.53 4.15 -2.55
N ARG A 74 -8.78 4.57 -2.69
CA ARG A 74 -9.74 4.64 -1.57
C ARG A 74 -9.95 3.26 -0.94
N ARG A 75 -10.13 2.22 -1.76
CA ARG A 75 -10.30 0.85 -1.28
C ARG A 75 -9.09 0.38 -0.48
N LEU A 76 -7.86 0.72 -0.91
CA LEU A 76 -6.64 0.40 -0.17
C LEU A 76 -6.65 1.04 1.21
N VAL A 77 -6.97 2.32 1.31
CA VAL A 77 -6.98 3.04 2.59
C VAL A 77 -8.01 2.44 3.55
N GLU A 78 -9.22 2.18 3.09
CA GLU A 78 -10.26 1.57 3.94
C GLU A 78 -9.89 0.14 4.35
N SER A 79 -9.27 -0.62 3.45
CA SER A 79 -8.75 -1.96 3.73
C SER A 79 -7.63 -1.94 4.76
N ALA A 80 -6.71 -0.96 4.66
CA ALA A 80 -5.64 -0.76 5.63
C ALA A 80 -6.24 -0.42 7.00
N LYS A 81 -7.12 0.59 7.08
CA LYS A 81 -7.79 1.02 8.33
C LYS A 81 -8.50 -0.13 9.04
N ALA A 82 -9.21 -0.97 8.30
CA ALA A 82 -9.93 -2.11 8.87
C ALA A 82 -9.02 -3.22 9.45
N ARG A 83 -7.69 -3.14 9.21
CA ARG A 83 -6.70 -4.16 9.57
C ARG A 83 -5.59 -3.62 10.47
N LEU A 84 -5.76 -2.40 10.98
CA LEU A 84 -5.02 -1.86 12.11
C LEU A 84 -5.82 -2.30 13.35
#